data_AF-L8GZL2-F1
#
_entry.id   AF-L8GZL2-F1
#
_cell.length_a   1.000
_cell.length_b   1.000
_cell.length_c   1.000
_cell.angle_alpha   90.00
_cell.angle_beta   90.00
_cell.angle_gamma   90.00
#
_symmetry.space_group_name_H-M   'P 1'
#
loop_
_entity.id
_entity.type
_entity.pdbx_description
1 polymer ?
#
loop_
_entity_poly.entity_id
_entity_poly.type
_entity_poly.pdbx_seq_one_letter_code
_entity_poly.pdbx_strand_id
1 'polypeptide(L)'
;MVMDWVMGEQDTGQPRKKDYLEFLKTQAARFERVFVVTGNHEYYSSDRTFDNLHFLQMSSVLPEDNGHKVRVLGTTLWHHCPEKEFSQVESTMNDYAMIGVPSTTSAGAPLKRKLKATDTNSWAEEVAWLKAAIKKAKKAGEAVVVLTHHLPSNNMVWGGRGFSTDLEKMIKSPIIFWGYGHTHASYQKVINGVMVASNQLGYISMAEETGFYPEFVVTIDHDGKRYTMRNDPDRNKRDELAKLAEEEAKKPAEAAPPPPPPPAASQRPANTQELVFSLKHRMVSDY
;
A
#
# COMPACT_ATOMS: atom_id res chain seq x y z
N MET A 1 -3.93 -3.82 -16.23
CA MET A 1 -2.87 -3.78 -15.20
C MET A 1 -2.82 -5.17 -14.58
N VAL A 2 -1.82 -5.97 -14.92
CA VAL A 2 -1.60 -7.24 -14.19
C VAL A 2 -0.75 -6.90 -13.00
N MET A 3 -1.42 -6.73 -11.87
CA MET A 3 -0.78 -6.94 -10.58
C MET A 3 -0.62 -8.45 -10.39
N ASP A 4 0.39 -8.84 -9.64
CA ASP A 4 0.77 -10.23 -9.38
C ASP A 4 -0.34 -11.04 -8.68
N TRP A 5 -1.35 -11.46 -9.44
CA TRP A 5 -2.62 -12.00 -8.95
C TRP A 5 -2.76 -13.50 -9.22
N VAL A 6 -1.67 -14.14 -9.65
CA VAL A 6 -1.58 -15.58 -9.93
C VAL A 6 -0.29 -16.11 -9.31
N MET A 7 -0.26 -16.24 -7.99
CA MET A 7 0.82 -16.94 -7.30
C MET A 7 0.39 -18.39 -7.08
N GLY A 8 0.84 -19.25 -7.99
CA GLY A 8 0.77 -20.70 -7.84
C GLY A 8 1.87 -21.24 -6.92
N GLU A 9 1.45 -22.17 -6.07
CA GLU A 9 2.20 -23.13 -5.23
C GLU A 9 3.17 -22.67 -4.15
N GLN A 10 3.86 -21.53 -4.27
CA GLN A 10 4.65 -20.98 -3.17
C GLN A 10 4.64 -19.45 -3.29
N ASP A 11 4.47 -18.72 -2.19
CA ASP A 11 4.55 -17.24 -2.06
C ASP A 11 5.93 -16.66 -2.49
N THR A 12 6.70 -17.45 -3.24
CA THR A 12 8.07 -17.22 -3.68
C THR A 12 8.24 -17.35 -5.19
N GLY A 13 7.15 -17.56 -5.95
CA GLY A 13 7.11 -17.46 -7.41
C GLY A 13 8.42 -17.86 -8.07
N GLN A 14 8.93 -19.07 -7.79
CA GLN A 14 10.36 -19.36 -7.91
C GLN A 14 10.90 -18.86 -9.26
N PRO A 15 11.72 -17.79 -9.28
CA PRO A 15 12.04 -17.06 -10.51
C PRO A 15 13.04 -17.80 -11.41
N ARG A 16 13.25 -19.07 -11.12
CA ARG A 16 14.01 -20.02 -11.93
C ARG A 16 13.12 -21.12 -12.52
N LYS A 17 11.84 -21.21 -12.11
CA LYS A 17 10.87 -22.11 -12.72
C LYS A 17 10.45 -21.55 -14.08
N LYS A 18 10.39 -22.44 -15.07
CA LYS A 18 9.96 -22.12 -16.45
C LYS A 18 8.54 -21.55 -16.47
N ASP A 19 7.67 -22.07 -15.61
CA ASP A 19 6.25 -21.70 -15.57
C ASP A 19 6.04 -20.22 -15.20
N TYR A 20 6.88 -19.66 -14.33
CA TYR A 20 6.79 -18.24 -13.97
C TYR A 20 7.25 -17.34 -15.13
N LEU A 21 8.28 -17.74 -15.89
CA LEU A 21 8.67 -17.00 -17.09
C LEU A 21 7.57 -17.05 -18.16
N GLU A 22 6.95 -18.21 -18.36
CA GLU A 22 5.86 -18.38 -19.33
C GLU A 22 4.61 -17.59 -18.94
N PHE A 23 4.31 -17.54 -17.64
CA PHE A 23 3.27 -16.66 -17.11
C PHE A 23 3.56 -15.20 -17.45
N LEU A 24 4.76 -14.68 -17.12
CA LEU A 24 5.12 -13.29 -17.42
C LEU A 24 5.08 -12.98 -18.92
N LYS A 25 5.53 -13.91 -19.79
CA LYS A 25 5.39 -13.79 -21.25
C LYS A 25 3.93 -13.65 -21.67
N THR A 26 3.07 -14.51 -21.13
CA THR A 26 1.63 -14.48 -21.41
C THR A 26 1.02 -13.14 -20.99
N GLN A 27 1.43 -12.58 -19.85
CA GLN A 27 0.94 -11.27 -19.42
C GLN A 27 1.50 -10.14 -20.29
N ALA A 28 2.81 -10.16 -20.58
CA ALA A 28 3.45 -9.16 -21.44
C ALA A 28 2.83 -9.13 -22.86
N ALA A 29 2.39 -10.26 -23.39
CA ALA A 29 1.69 -10.32 -24.69
C ALA A 29 0.24 -9.79 -24.64
N ARG A 30 -0.40 -9.77 -23.46
CA ARG A 30 -1.81 -9.42 -23.29
C ARG A 30 -2.04 -7.96 -22.89
N PHE A 31 -1.05 -7.33 -22.27
CA PHE A 31 -1.21 -6.00 -21.66
C PHE A 31 -0.17 -5.03 -22.18
N GLU A 32 -0.58 -3.78 -22.40
CA GLU A 32 0.34 -2.72 -22.81
C GLU A 32 1.48 -2.51 -21.81
N ARG A 33 1.19 -2.67 -20.51
CA ARG A 33 2.18 -2.61 -19.42
C ARG A 33 1.84 -3.61 -18.33
N VAL A 34 2.87 -4.28 -17.80
CA VAL A 34 2.79 -5.22 -16.69
C VAL A 34 3.69 -4.74 -15.57
N PHE A 35 3.16 -4.64 -14.35
CA PHE A 35 3.91 -4.22 -13.17
C PHE A 35 4.04 -5.42 -12.23
N VAL A 36 5.28 -5.84 -11.99
CA VAL A 36 5.59 -6.96 -11.10
C VAL A 36 6.14 -6.37 -9.81
N VAL A 37 5.37 -6.46 -8.72
CA VAL A 37 5.94 -6.22 -7.39
C VAL A 37 6.56 -7.51 -6.94
N THR A 38 7.86 -7.48 -6.76
CA THR A 38 8.63 -8.67 -6.46
C THR A 38 8.65 -8.94 -4.96
N GLY A 39 8.65 -10.21 -4.59
CA GLY A 39 9.27 -10.65 -3.35
C GLY A 39 10.81 -10.55 -3.45
N ASN A 40 11.52 -11.10 -2.46
CA ASN A 40 12.98 -11.04 -2.41
C ASN A 40 13.71 -12.04 -3.32
N HIS A 41 13.00 -12.92 -4.04
CA HIS A 41 13.60 -13.95 -4.87
C HIS A 41 13.70 -13.54 -6.34
N GLU A 42 12.80 -12.68 -6.82
CA GLU A 42 12.57 -12.35 -8.24
C GLU A 42 13.69 -11.52 -8.88
N TYR A 43 14.58 -10.90 -8.09
CA TYR A 43 15.68 -10.07 -8.60
C TYR A 43 16.82 -10.83 -9.29
N TYR A 44 16.95 -12.14 -9.06
CA TYR A 44 18.17 -12.88 -9.43
C TYR A 44 18.13 -13.56 -10.80
N SER A 45 17.24 -13.13 -11.69
CA SER A 45 17.15 -13.65 -13.06
C SER A 45 17.38 -12.53 -14.06
N SER A 46 18.62 -12.38 -14.51
CA SER A 46 19.09 -11.39 -15.50
C SER A 46 18.42 -11.48 -16.88
N ASP A 47 17.70 -12.56 -17.16
CA ASP A 47 17.26 -12.91 -18.53
C ASP A 47 15.77 -12.56 -18.79
N ARG A 48 15.19 -11.64 -18.01
CA ARG A 48 13.73 -11.37 -18.00
C ARG A 48 13.37 -9.96 -18.50
N THR A 49 13.97 -9.53 -19.60
CA THR A 49 13.69 -8.20 -20.17
C THR A 49 12.62 -8.32 -21.26
N PHE A 50 11.38 -7.96 -20.92
CA PHE A 50 10.36 -7.58 -21.89
C PHE A 50 10.17 -6.06 -21.80
N ASP A 51 10.02 -5.38 -22.93
CA ASP A 51 10.00 -3.91 -22.97
C ASP A 51 8.87 -3.29 -22.15
N ASN A 52 7.77 -4.02 -21.95
CA ASN A 52 6.59 -3.59 -21.23
C ASN A 52 6.43 -4.21 -19.83
N LEU A 53 7.46 -4.91 -19.34
CA LEU A 53 7.48 -5.51 -18.01
C LEU A 53 8.30 -4.65 -17.05
N HIS A 54 7.67 -4.20 -15.98
CA HIS A 54 8.29 -3.32 -14.99
C HIS A 54 8.36 -4.03 -13.63
N PHE A 55 9.56 -4.44 -13.23
CA PHE A 55 9.80 -4.95 -11.88
C PHE A 55 9.92 -3.78 -10.91
N LEU A 56 9.13 -3.82 -9.84
CA LEU A 56 9.02 -2.75 -8.85
C LEU A 56 9.55 -3.20 -7.50
N GLN A 57 10.61 -2.52 -7.04
CA GLN A 57 11.10 -2.58 -5.67
C GLN A 57 11.70 -1.27 -5.26
N MET A 58 11.05 -0.60 -4.32
CA MET A 58 11.36 0.79 -3.98
C MET A 58 11.58 1.64 -5.25
N SER A 59 10.77 1.38 -6.27
CA SER A 59 10.89 2.01 -7.58
C SER A 59 9.51 2.45 -8.10
N SER A 60 9.53 3.30 -9.12
CA SER A 60 8.30 3.88 -9.65
C SER A 60 8.35 4.00 -11.16
N VAL A 61 7.19 3.89 -11.79
CA VAL A 61 6.98 4.20 -13.21
C VAL A 61 5.92 5.30 -13.31
N LEU A 62 6.08 6.20 -14.27
CA LEU A 62 5.08 7.23 -14.60
C LEU A 62 4.51 6.96 -15.98
N PRO A 63 3.58 6.00 -16.12
CA PRO A 63 2.79 5.92 -17.34
C PRO A 63 2.04 7.23 -17.55
N GLU A 64 1.98 7.63 -18.81
CA GLU A 64 1.09 8.67 -19.31
C GLU A 64 0.13 8.01 -20.27
N ASP A 65 -1.17 8.20 -20.04
CA ASP A 65 -2.24 7.73 -20.92
C ASP A 65 -3.20 8.89 -21.19
N ASN A 66 -3.37 9.24 -22.47
CA ASN A 66 -4.21 10.36 -22.91
C ASN A 66 -3.96 11.69 -22.16
N GLY A 67 -2.69 11.98 -21.85
CA GLY A 67 -2.28 13.20 -21.13
C GLY A 67 -2.44 13.13 -19.61
N HIS A 68 -2.92 12.01 -19.06
CA HIS A 68 -3.02 11.79 -17.63
C HIS A 68 -1.82 11.01 -17.09
N LYS A 69 -1.18 11.55 -16.05
CA LYS A 69 -0.01 10.96 -15.40
C LYS A 69 -0.41 10.28 -14.10
N VAL A 70 -0.22 8.96 -14.05
CA VAL A 70 -0.46 8.17 -12.84
C VAL A 70 0.86 7.55 -12.42
N ARG A 71 1.38 7.93 -11.25
CA ARG A 71 2.60 7.32 -10.73
C ARG A 71 2.28 5.98 -10.09
N VAL A 72 2.88 4.92 -10.61
CA VAL A 72 2.85 3.59 -10.02
C VAL A 72 4.08 3.42 -9.14
N LEU A 73 3.88 3.15 -7.86
CA LEU A 73 4.92 2.84 -6.87
C LEU A 73 4.83 1.35 -6.53
N GLY A 74 5.97 0.66 -6.40
CA GLY A 74 5.94 -0.73 -5.95
C GLY A 74 7.12 -1.12 -5.06
N THR A 75 6.83 -1.93 -4.04
CA THR A 75 7.81 -2.47 -3.09
C THR A 75 7.26 -3.70 -2.37
N THR A 76 8.11 -4.60 -1.87
CA THR A 76 7.65 -5.79 -1.14
C THR A 76 6.83 -5.43 0.12
N LEU A 77 7.26 -4.41 0.87
CA LEU A 77 6.67 -3.97 2.15
C LEU A 77 6.83 -5.03 3.26
N TRP A 78 8.06 -5.45 3.53
CA TRP A 78 8.37 -6.39 4.60
C TRP A 78 7.73 -5.98 5.92
N HIS A 79 7.12 -6.95 6.61
CA HIS A 79 6.50 -6.72 7.90
C HIS A 79 7.57 -6.32 8.91
N HIS A 80 7.36 -5.19 9.58
CA HIS A 80 8.15 -4.82 10.74
C HIS A 80 7.64 -5.58 11.97
N CYS A 81 8.27 -6.70 12.26
CA CYS A 81 7.90 -7.61 13.34
C CYS A 81 8.31 -7.02 14.70
N PRO A 82 7.40 -6.88 15.67
CA PRO A 82 7.80 -6.55 17.03
C PRO A 82 8.69 -7.65 17.62
N GLU A 83 9.75 -7.31 18.35
CA GLU A 83 10.72 -8.30 18.87
C GLU A 83 10.08 -9.44 19.66
N LYS A 84 9.06 -9.13 20.46
CA LYS A 84 8.28 -10.11 21.23
C LYS A 84 7.57 -11.16 20.36
N GLU A 85 7.38 -10.89 19.07
CA GLU A 85 6.69 -11.75 18.10
C GLU A 85 7.67 -12.50 17.19
N PHE A 86 8.98 -12.24 17.27
CA PHE A 86 10.00 -12.87 16.42
C PHE A 86 9.88 -14.39 16.38
N SER A 87 9.88 -15.04 17.55
CA SER A 87 9.81 -16.50 17.61
C SER A 87 8.53 -17.05 16.99
N GLN A 88 7.41 -16.34 17.13
CA GLN A 88 6.14 -16.77 16.55
C GLN A 88 6.18 -16.63 15.03
N VAL A 89 6.50 -15.44 14.52
CA VAL A 89 6.54 -15.15 13.09
C VAL A 89 7.56 -16.04 12.37
N GLU A 90 8.77 -16.19 12.92
CA GLU A 90 9.81 -17.03 12.32
C GLU A 90 9.46 -18.52 12.27
N SER A 91 8.58 -19.00 13.16
CA SER A 91 8.17 -20.41 13.20
C SER A 91 6.90 -20.72 12.40
N THR A 92 6.05 -19.72 12.14
CA THR A 92 4.76 -19.91 11.45
C THR A 92 4.79 -19.52 9.98
N MET A 93 5.65 -18.58 9.59
CA MET A 93 5.68 -18.04 8.23
C MET A 93 6.67 -18.80 7.34
N ASN A 94 6.20 -19.23 6.17
CA ASN A 94 7.00 -19.99 5.20
C ASN A 94 8.23 -19.21 4.73
N ASP A 95 8.14 -17.87 4.66
CA ASP A 95 9.25 -16.97 4.37
C ASP A 95 10.49 -17.29 5.21
N TYR A 96 10.33 -17.38 6.52
CA TYR A 96 11.45 -17.63 7.45
C TYR A 96 11.93 -19.08 7.41
N ALA A 97 11.10 -20.01 6.93
CA ALA A 97 11.49 -21.40 6.73
C ALA A 97 12.26 -21.63 5.42
N MET A 98 11.88 -20.93 4.35
CA MET A 98 12.26 -21.23 2.97
C MET A 98 13.26 -20.24 2.38
N ILE A 99 13.21 -18.98 2.81
CA ILE A 99 14.16 -17.95 2.37
C ILE A 99 15.46 -18.16 3.13
N GLY A 100 16.56 -18.16 2.38
CA GLY A 100 17.88 -18.12 2.98
C GLY A 100 18.64 -16.87 2.58
N VAL A 101 19.29 -16.28 3.57
CA VAL A 101 20.07 -15.05 3.48
C VAL A 101 21.55 -15.41 3.49
N PRO A 102 22.38 -14.74 2.66
CA PRO A 102 23.83 -14.87 2.74
C PRO A 102 24.34 -14.61 4.16
N SER A 103 25.29 -15.42 4.60
CA SER A 103 25.94 -15.31 5.91
C SER A 103 27.35 -15.87 5.80
N THR A 104 28.07 -15.90 6.92
CA THR A 104 29.43 -16.41 7.01
C THR A 104 29.57 -17.30 8.23
N THR A 105 30.36 -18.36 8.11
CA THR A 105 30.78 -19.15 9.27
C THR A 105 31.71 -18.33 10.18
N SER A 106 31.99 -18.82 11.39
CA SER A 106 32.98 -18.21 12.29
C SER A 106 34.39 -18.12 11.68
N ALA A 107 34.68 -18.94 10.67
CA ALA A 107 35.93 -18.91 9.90
C ALA A 107 35.86 -18.02 8.64
N GLY A 108 34.77 -17.26 8.43
CA GLY A 108 34.60 -16.34 7.31
C GLY A 108 34.15 -16.98 5.99
N ALA A 109 33.97 -18.30 5.93
CA ALA A 109 33.48 -18.97 4.73
C ALA A 109 32.01 -18.64 4.43
N PRO A 110 31.61 -18.43 3.16
CA PRO A 110 30.22 -18.18 2.79
C PRO A 110 29.27 -19.29 3.25
N LEU A 111 28.12 -18.89 3.78
CA LEU A 111 27.03 -19.76 4.22
C LEU A 111 25.70 -19.17 3.77
N LYS A 112 24.66 -20.01 3.70
CA LYS A 112 23.28 -19.56 3.63
C LYS A 112 22.57 -19.95 4.92
N ARG A 113 22.03 -18.97 5.65
CA ARG A 113 21.21 -19.22 6.84
C ARG A 113 19.75 -18.91 6.52
N LYS A 114 18.82 -19.39 7.34
CA LYS A 114 17.40 -18.99 7.26
C LYS A 114 17.25 -17.48 7.53
N LEU A 115 16.26 -16.89 6.87
CA LEU A 115 15.80 -15.53 7.14
C LEU A 115 15.37 -15.41 8.61
N LYS A 116 15.63 -14.25 9.21
CA LYS A 116 15.20 -13.89 10.57
C LYS A 116 14.42 -12.59 10.55
N ALA A 117 13.56 -12.38 11.55
CA ALA A 117 12.75 -11.17 11.68
C ALA A 117 13.63 -9.92 11.86
N THR A 118 14.84 -10.07 12.41
CA THR A 118 15.84 -9.00 12.45
C THR A 118 16.29 -8.54 11.06
N ASP A 119 16.33 -9.45 10.07
CA ASP A 119 16.71 -9.10 8.70
C ASP A 119 15.63 -8.26 8.05
N THR A 120 14.38 -8.74 8.09
CA THR A 120 13.23 -8.04 7.51
C THR A 120 13.00 -6.69 8.19
N ASN A 121 13.20 -6.61 9.51
CA ASN A 121 13.17 -5.32 10.22
C ASN A 121 14.30 -4.37 9.82
N SER A 122 15.48 -4.89 9.48
CA SER A 122 16.61 -4.05 9.01
C SER A 122 16.37 -3.49 7.61
N TRP A 123 15.47 -4.09 6.83
CA TRP A 123 15.07 -3.64 5.49
C TRP A 123 13.93 -2.60 5.51
N ALA A 124 13.57 -2.06 6.68
CA ALA A 124 12.43 -1.17 6.90
C ALA A 124 12.50 0.22 6.20
N GLU A 125 13.41 0.40 5.24
CA GLU A 125 13.52 1.61 4.42
C GLU A 125 12.34 1.78 3.46
N GLU A 126 11.61 0.71 3.15
CA GLU A 126 10.49 0.71 2.19
C GLU A 126 9.36 1.68 2.60
N VAL A 127 9.04 1.76 3.89
CA VAL A 127 8.02 2.70 4.41
C VAL A 127 8.50 4.14 4.28
N ALA A 128 9.78 4.40 4.56
CA ALA A 128 10.38 5.72 4.41
C ALA A 128 10.42 6.15 2.93
N TRP A 129 10.79 5.21 2.06
CA TRP A 129 10.78 5.39 0.62
C TRP A 129 9.37 5.68 0.09
N LEU A 130 8.35 4.89 0.47
CA LEU A 130 6.95 5.12 0.08
C LEU A 130 6.51 6.53 0.49
N LYS A 131 6.76 6.94 1.73
CA LYS A 131 6.44 8.30 2.22
C LYS A 131 7.09 9.38 1.37
N ALA A 132 8.37 9.22 1.05
CA ALA A 132 9.11 10.19 0.23
C ALA A 132 8.58 10.23 -1.21
N ALA A 133 8.32 9.08 -1.82
CA ALA A 133 7.81 8.95 -3.18
C ALA A 133 6.39 9.54 -3.32
N ILE A 134 5.48 9.23 -2.39
CA ILE A 134 4.13 9.81 -2.33
C ILE A 134 4.20 11.33 -2.16
N LYS A 135 5.08 11.83 -1.27
CA LYS A 135 5.27 13.27 -1.08
C LYS A 135 5.79 13.96 -2.35
N LYS A 136 6.70 13.31 -3.08
CA LYS A 136 7.22 13.81 -4.36
C LYS A 136 6.12 13.87 -5.42
N ALA A 137 5.35 12.80 -5.58
CA ALA A 137 4.21 12.74 -6.51
C ALA A 137 3.16 13.82 -6.19
N LYS A 138 2.84 14.00 -4.90
CA LYS A 138 1.92 15.06 -4.45
C LYS A 138 2.38 16.45 -4.89
N LYS A 139 3.68 16.76 -4.74
CA LYS A 139 4.25 18.05 -5.17
C LYS A 139 4.19 18.25 -6.68
N ALA A 140 4.26 17.17 -7.45
CA ALA A 140 4.16 17.19 -8.90
C ALA A 140 2.71 17.18 -9.42
N GLY A 141 1.70 17.13 -8.53
CA GLY A 141 0.30 17.03 -8.92
C GLY A 141 -0.09 15.68 -9.54
N GLU A 142 0.68 14.64 -9.28
CA GLU A 142 0.48 13.30 -9.85
C GLU A 142 -0.47 12.47 -8.97
N ALA A 143 -1.39 11.72 -9.60
CA ALA A 143 -2.15 10.68 -8.92
C ALA A 143 -1.25 9.46 -8.67
N VAL A 144 -1.50 8.72 -7.58
CA VAL A 144 -0.61 7.63 -7.16
C VAL A 144 -1.34 6.29 -7.03
N VAL A 145 -0.80 5.27 -7.69
CA VAL A 145 -1.12 3.87 -7.45
C VAL A 145 0.02 3.26 -6.64
N VAL A 146 -0.29 2.58 -5.54
CA VAL A 146 0.71 1.88 -4.71
C VAL A 146 0.46 0.39 -4.81
N LEU A 147 1.51 -0.38 -5.10
CA LEU A 147 1.47 -1.83 -5.20
C LEU A 147 2.44 -2.41 -4.15
N THR A 148 1.95 -3.28 -3.29
CA THR A 148 2.81 -3.97 -2.31
C THR A 148 2.60 -5.46 -2.34
N HIS A 149 3.63 -6.24 -1.99
CA HIS A 149 3.44 -7.67 -1.81
C HIS A 149 2.68 -7.93 -0.51
N HIS A 150 3.15 -7.35 0.60
CA HIS A 150 2.48 -7.45 1.90
C HIS A 150 1.32 -6.46 2.09
N LEU A 151 0.48 -6.77 3.07
CA LEU A 151 -0.75 -6.04 3.40
C LEU A 151 -0.44 -4.70 4.11
N PRO A 152 -1.00 -3.55 3.68
CA PRO A 152 -0.73 -2.23 4.26
C PRO A 152 -1.65 -1.85 5.45
N SER A 153 -2.32 -2.82 6.07
CA SER A 153 -3.24 -2.61 7.19
C SER A 153 -3.30 -3.84 8.10
N ASN A 154 -3.33 -3.62 9.41
CA ASN A 154 -3.54 -4.71 10.37
C ASN A 154 -5.02 -5.08 10.58
N ASN A 155 -5.95 -4.32 9.99
CA ASN A 155 -7.39 -4.38 10.25
C ASN A 155 -8.23 -4.82 9.03
N MET A 156 -7.61 -5.46 8.03
CA MET A 156 -8.30 -5.88 6.81
C MET A 156 -8.62 -7.37 6.75
N VAL A 157 -7.69 -8.24 7.12
CA VAL A 157 -7.90 -9.69 7.17
C VAL A 157 -7.56 -10.22 8.55
N TRP A 158 -8.04 -11.43 8.86
CA TRP A 158 -8.04 -12.08 10.17
C TRP A 158 -6.63 -12.21 10.79
N GLY A 159 -6.13 -11.12 11.38
CA GLY A 159 -4.96 -11.10 12.25
C GLY A 159 -3.63 -11.43 11.57
N GLY A 160 -3.33 -10.83 10.40
CA GLY A 160 -2.10 -11.06 9.65
C GLY A 160 -0.82 -10.70 10.42
N ARG A 161 -0.34 -11.60 11.27
CA ARG A 161 0.97 -11.51 11.93
C ARG A 161 2.04 -11.98 10.96
N GLY A 162 3.12 -11.23 10.81
CA GLY A 162 4.25 -11.65 9.97
C GLY A 162 4.28 -11.07 8.55
N PHE A 163 3.19 -10.46 8.06
CA PHE A 163 3.08 -9.98 6.68
C PHE A 163 2.17 -8.74 6.48
N SER A 164 1.90 -7.99 7.56
CA SER A 164 1.09 -6.76 7.49
C SER A 164 1.79 -5.58 8.16
N THR A 165 1.68 -4.38 7.60
CA THR A 165 2.23 -3.17 8.19
C THR A 165 1.13 -2.12 8.26
N ASP A 166 0.81 -1.61 9.45
CA ASP A 166 -0.22 -0.57 9.60
C ASP A 166 0.22 0.75 8.97
N LEU A 167 -0.25 0.99 7.75
CA LEU A 167 -0.04 2.20 6.98
C LEU A 167 -1.35 2.97 6.73
N GLU A 168 -2.44 2.66 7.43
CA GLU A 168 -3.77 3.22 7.12
C GLU A 168 -3.79 4.75 7.10
N LYS A 169 -3.02 5.40 7.98
CA LYS A 169 -2.90 6.88 8.03
C LYS A 169 -2.24 7.49 6.78
N MET A 170 -1.46 6.69 6.06
CA MET A 170 -0.81 7.06 4.80
C MET A 170 -1.70 6.78 3.59
N ILE A 171 -2.64 5.85 3.70
CA ILE A 171 -3.61 5.51 2.66
C ILE A 171 -4.63 6.65 2.55
N LYS A 172 -4.33 7.64 1.70
CA LYS A 172 -5.16 8.81 1.36
C LYS A 172 -4.57 9.54 0.15
N SER A 173 -5.28 10.53 -0.37
CA SER A 173 -4.80 11.40 -1.47
C SER A 173 -3.34 11.88 -1.25
N PRO A 174 -2.47 11.81 -2.29
CA PRO A 174 -2.79 11.61 -3.72
C PRO A 174 -2.92 10.15 -4.15
N ILE A 175 -2.92 9.20 -3.20
CA ILE A 175 -3.15 7.79 -3.52
C ILE A 175 -4.59 7.63 -3.99
N ILE A 176 -4.76 6.95 -5.13
CA ILE A 176 -6.04 6.62 -5.74
C ILE A 176 -6.30 5.12 -5.61
N PHE A 177 -5.28 4.27 -5.67
CA PHE A 177 -5.46 2.84 -5.47
C PHE A 177 -4.28 2.22 -4.73
N TRP A 178 -4.58 1.22 -3.89
CA TRP A 178 -3.56 0.38 -3.27
C TRP A 178 -3.84 -1.10 -3.53
N GLY A 179 -2.96 -1.75 -4.29
CA GLY A 179 -2.98 -3.18 -4.53
C GLY A 179 -2.07 -3.93 -3.57
N TYR A 180 -2.51 -5.05 -3.02
CA TYR A 180 -1.69 -5.92 -2.15
C TYR A 180 -1.85 -7.42 -2.43
N GLY A 181 -0.98 -8.25 -1.86
CA GLY A 181 -1.00 -9.72 -1.98
C GLY A 181 -0.63 -10.44 -0.69
N HIS A 182 0.06 -11.60 -0.79
CA HIS A 182 0.60 -12.45 0.28
C HIS A 182 -0.43 -13.07 1.26
N THR A 183 -1.62 -12.50 1.41
CA THR A 183 -2.60 -12.97 2.40
C THR A 183 -3.38 -14.22 1.98
N HIS A 184 -3.24 -14.66 0.72
CA HIS A 184 -4.03 -15.75 0.12
C HIS A 184 -5.55 -15.54 0.23
N ALA A 185 -5.97 -14.27 0.27
CA ALA A 185 -7.35 -13.89 0.42
C ALA A 185 -7.64 -12.68 -0.46
N SER A 186 -8.63 -12.82 -1.33
CA SER A 186 -9.13 -11.77 -2.20
C SER A 186 -10.10 -10.93 -1.39
N TYR A 187 -9.66 -9.71 -1.06
CA TYR A 187 -10.43 -8.83 -0.20
C TYR A 187 -10.21 -7.37 -0.59
N GLN A 188 -11.23 -6.56 -0.34
CA GLN A 188 -11.27 -5.15 -0.69
C GLN A 188 -11.85 -4.33 0.46
N LYS A 189 -11.36 -3.11 0.62
CA LYS A 189 -11.85 -2.13 1.59
C LYS A 189 -11.53 -0.72 1.13
N VAL A 190 -12.41 0.22 1.41
CA VAL A 190 -12.11 1.64 1.24
C VAL A 190 -11.53 2.19 2.54
N ILE A 191 -10.34 2.79 2.46
CA ILE A 191 -9.65 3.43 3.60
C ILE A 191 -9.37 4.89 3.23
N ASN A 192 -9.92 5.84 3.99
CA ASN A 192 -9.85 7.29 3.75
C ASN A 192 -10.11 7.69 2.27
N GLY A 193 -11.11 7.06 1.64
CA GLY A 193 -11.50 7.33 0.25
C GLY A 193 -10.65 6.64 -0.82
N VAL A 194 -9.68 5.80 -0.43
CA VAL A 194 -8.84 5.04 -1.36
C VAL A 194 -9.27 3.58 -1.36
N MET A 195 -9.42 2.99 -2.56
CA MET A 195 -9.65 1.55 -2.69
C MET A 195 -8.36 0.79 -2.38
N VAL A 196 -8.43 -0.12 -1.41
CA VAL A 196 -7.36 -1.04 -1.04
C VAL A 196 -7.85 -2.45 -1.35
N ALA A 197 -7.22 -3.16 -2.28
CA ALA A 197 -7.74 -4.43 -2.77
C ALA A 197 -6.65 -5.45 -3.13
N SER A 198 -7.04 -6.71 -3.07
CA SER A 198 -6.27 -7.89 -3.48
C SER A 198 -7.20 -8.89 -4.15
N ASN A 199 -6.64 -9.80 -4.96
CA ASN A 199 -7.35 -10.92 -5.56
C ASN A 199 -6.34 -11.99 -5.90
N GLN A 200 -6.23 -12.92 -4.99
CA GLN A 200 -5.08 -13.80 -4.90
C GLN A 200 -5.55 -15.17 -5.29
N LEU A 201 -4.93 -15.79 -6.30
CA LEU A 201 -5.29 -17.15 -6.66
C LEU A 201 -4.97 -18.17 -5.54
N GLY A 202 -3.90 -17.91 -4.78
CA GLY A 202 -3.40 -18.83 -3.77
C GLY A 202 -2.88 -20.14 -4.37
N TYR A 203 -2.66 -21.12 -3.50
CA TYR A 203 -2.14 -22.41 -3.89
C TYR A 203 -3.22 -23.28 -4.53
N ILE A 204 -3.18 -23.36 -5.87
CA ILE A 204 -4.04 -24.25 -6.67
C ILE A 204 -3.96 -25.69 -6.17
N SER A 205 -2.77 -26.19 -5.83
CA SER A 205 -2.57 -27.56 -5.34
C SER A 205 -3.18 -27.83 -3.96
N MET A 206 -3.46 -26.78 -3.19
CA MET A 206 -4.17 -26.85 -1.92
C MET A 206 -5.66 -26.51 -2.04
N ALA A 207 -6.14 -26.21 -3.25
CA ALA A 207 -7.52 -25.83 -3.52
C ALA A 207 -8.04 -24.72 -2.59
N GLU A 208 -7.22 -23.71 -2.34
CA GLU A 208 -7.55 -22.62 -1.41
C GLU A 208 -8.79 -21.84 -1.88
N GLU A 209 -9.73 -21.62 -0.96
CA GLU A 209 -10.90 -20.77 -1.18
C GLU A 209 -10.53 -19.30 -0.95
N THR A 210 -9.75 -18.74 -1.85
CA THR A 210 -9.22 -17.38 -1.70
C THR A 210 -10.23 -16.30 -2.07
N GLY A 211 -11.35 -16.64 -2.71
CA GLY A 211 -12.26 -15.66 -3.31
C GLY A 211 -11.73 -15.04 -4.62
N PHE A 212 -10.74 -15.68 -5.26
CA PHE A 212 -10.18 -15.22 -6.54
C PHE A 212 -11.27 -15.06 -7.61
N TYR A 213 -11.16 -13.97 -8.36
CA TYR A 213 -12.06 -13.61 -9.43
C TYR A 213 -11.26 -13.27 -10.71
N PRO A 214 -11.41 -14.05 -11.79
CA PRO A 214 -10.60 -13.88 -13.01
C PRO A 214 -10.90 -12.59 -13.77
N GLU A 215 -12.11 -12.05 -13.61
CA GLU A 215 -12.56 -10.84 -14.30
C GLU A 215 -12.45 -9.58 -13.43
N PHE A 216 -11.64 -9.62 -12.37
CA PHE A 216 -11.42 -8.45 -11.55
C PHE A 216 -10.67 -7.38 -12.36
N VAL A 217 -11.34 -6.25 -12.53
CA VAL A 217 -10.79 -5.08 -13.22
C VAL A 217 -11.15 -3.87 -12.38
N VAL A 218 -10.14 -3.05 -12.08
CA VAL A 218 -10.33 -1.72 -11.49
C VAL A 218 -10.02 -0.69 -12.55
N THR A 219 -11.05 0.07 -12.94
CA THR A 219 -10.87 1.28 -13.74
C THR A 219 -10.75 2.43 -12.76
N ILE A 220 -9.68 3.20 -12.86
CA ILE A 220 -9.45 4.37 -12.01
C ILE A 220 -9.58 5.61 -12.89
N ASP A 221 -10.55 6.46 -12.60
CA ASP A 221 -10.65 7.74 -13.29
C ASP A 221 -9.46 8.63 -12.91
N HIS A 222 -9.03 9.49 -13.84
CA HIS A 222 -7.89 10.39 -13.67
C HIS A 222 -8.00 11.34 -12.46
N ASP A 223 -9.22 11.63 -12.00
CA ASP A 223 -9.48 12.44 -10.82
C ASP A 223 -9.39 11.64 -9.49
N GLY A 224 -9.23 10.31 -9.58
CA GLY A 224 -9.13 9.41 -8.44
C GLY A 224 -10.43 9.25 -7.65
N LYS A 225 -11.55 9.80 -8.13
CA LYS A 225 -12.82 9.86 -7.38
C LYS A 225 -13.74 8.70 -7.71
N ARG A 226 -13.49 8.00 -8.81
CA ARG A 226 -14.35 6.92 -9.28
C ARG A 226 -13.54 5.68 -9.58
N TYR A 227 -14.09 4.57 -9.10
CA TYR A 227 -13.62 3.24 -9.43
C TYR A 227 -14.79 2.50 -10.04
N THR A 228 -14.68 2.08 -11.29
CA THR A 228 -15.60 1.07 -11.83
C THR A 228 -14.93 -0.29 -11.75
N MET A 229 -15.61 -1.16 -11.01
CA MET A 229 -15.27 -2.57 -10.92
C MET A 229 -16.33 -3.35 -11.68
N ARG A 230 -15.91 -4.20 -12.61
CA ARG A 230 -16.82 -5.19 -13.16
C ARG A 230 -17.06 -6.23 -12.05
N ASN A 231 -18.22 -6.13 -11.41
CA ASN A 231 -18.71 -6.95 -10.27
C ASN A 231 -18.04 -6.69 -8.92
N ASP A 232 -18.16 -5.47 -8.42
CA ASP A 232 -17.93 -5.17 -7.01
C ASP A 232 -19.03 -5.79 -6.11
N PRO A 233 -18.69 -6.76 -5.23
CA PRO A 233 -19.67 -7.39 -4.32
C PRO A 233 -20.25 -6.40 -3.30
N ASP A 234 -19.57 -5.26 -3.06
CA ASP A 234 -19.98 -4.20 -2.15
C ASP A 234 -20.56 -2.98 -2.87
N ARG A 235 -20.86 -3.05 -4.18
CA ARG A 235 -21.25 -1.86 -4.98
C ARG A 235 -22.41 -1.10 -4.37
N ASN A 236 -23.42 -1.84 -3.95
CA ASN A 236 -24.60 -1.26 -3.33
C ASN A 236 -24.24 -0.53 -2.02
N LYS A 237 -23.35 -1.11 -1.21
CA LYS A 237 -22.90 -0.54 0.07
C LYS A 237 -22.00 0.68 -0.14
N ARG A 238 -21.14 0.67 -1.16
CA ARG A 238 -20.30 1.83 -1.50
C ARG A 238 -21.11 2.97 -2.08
N ASP A 239 -22.06 2.69 -2.97
CA ASP A 239 -22.97 3.68 -3.53
C ASP A 239 -23.85 4.31 -2.43
N GLU A 240 -24.26 3.52 -1.43
CA GLU A 240 -24.97 4.00 -0.24
C GLU A 240 -24.08 4.90 0.64
N LEU A 241 -22.85 4.49 0.95
CA LEU A 241 -21.90 5.31 1.72
C LEU A 241 -21.50 6.59 1.00
N ALA A 242 -21.35 6.55 -0.33
CA ALA A 242 -21.06 7.73 -1.15
C ALA A 242 -22.22 8.73 -1.12
N LYS A 243 -23.47 8.25 -1.21
CA LYS A 243 -24.67 9.08 -1.05
C LYS A 243 -24.75 9.69 0.35
N LEU A 244 -24.50 8.91 1.40
CA LEU A 244 -24.48 9.40 2.78
C LEU A 244 -23.42 10.49 2.98
N ALA A 245 -22.21 10.30 2.44
CA ALA A 245 -21.15 11.29 2.50
C ALA A 245 -21.49 12.58 1.72
N GLU A 246 -22.18 12.46 0.57
CA GLU A 246 -22.64 13.60 -0.22
C GLU A 246 -23.79 14.35 0.47
N GLU A 247 -24.71 13.64 1.12
CA GLU A 247 -25.77 14.23 1.96
C GLU A 247 -25.20 14.92 3.20
N GLU A 248 -24.19 14.32 3.83
CA GLU A 248 -23.52 14.89 5.00
C GLU A 248 -22.70 16.13 4.65
N ALA A 249 -22.07 16.17 3.47
CA ALA A 249 -21.42 17.36 2.94
C ALA A 249 -22.42 18.49 2.57
N LYS A 250 -23.71 18.18 2.38
CA LYS A 250 -24.79 19.15 2.13
C LYS A 250 -25.46 19.64 3.42
N LYS A 251 -25.20 19.03 4.58
CA LYS A 251 -25.71 19.52 5.85
C LYS A 251 -25.04 20.87 6.17
N PRO A 252 -25.81 21.89 6.59
CA PRO A 252 -25.23 23.11 7.13
C PRO A 252 -24.30 22.73 8.28
N ALA A 253 -23.11 23.33 8.33
CA ALA A 253 -22.24 23.19 9.49
C ALA A 253 -23.08 23.46 10.75
N GLU A 254 -23.19 22.46 11.62
CA GLU A 254 -23.94 22.58 12.85
C GLU A 254 -23.39 23.79 13.60
N ALA A 255 -24.28 24.73 13.95
CA ALA A 255 -23.88 25.95 14.63
C ALA A 255 -23.07 25.55 15.85
N ALA A 256 -21.83 26.03 15.92
CA ALA A 256 -20.96 25.77 17.06
C ALA A 256 -21.76 26.05 18.35
N PRO A 257 -21.74 25.13 19.33
CA PRO A 257 -22.47 25.32 20.57
C PRO A 257 -22.09 26.70 21.14
N PRO A 258 -23.06 27.45 21.69
CA PRO A 258 -22.76 28.77 22.25
C PRO A 258 -21.60 28.63 23.24
N PRO A 259 -20.64 29.57 23.22
CA PRO A 259 -19.50 29.50 24.11
C PRO A 259 -20.00 29.34 25.56
N PRO A 260 -19.32 28.52 26.38
CA PRO A 260 -19.74 28.27 27.75
C PRO A 260 -19.90 29.60 28.49
N PRO A 261 -20.89 29.73 29.39
CA PRO A 261 -21.09 30.95 30.16
C PRO A 261 -19.79 31.30 30.90
N PRO A 262 -19.43 32.59 30.97
CA PRO A 262 -18.20 33.01 31.63
C PRO A 262 -18.17 32.48 33.07
N PRO A 263 -17.00 32.00 33.55
CA PRO A 263 -16.88 31.42 34.87
C PRO A 263 -17.32 32.43 35.94
N ALA A 264 -18.08 31.94 36.93
CA ALA A 264 -18.49 32.73 38.08
C ALA A 264 -17.27 33.40 38.73
N ALA A 265 -17.42 34.67 39.10
CA ALA A 265 -16.37 35.51 39.66
C ALA A 265 -15.74 34.85 40.91
N SER A 266 -14.66 34.10 40.71
CA SER A 266 -13.79 33.64 41.78
C SER A 266 -12.79 34.75 42.04
N GLN A 267 -12.89 35.37 43.21
CA GLN A 267 -11.93 36.33 43.71
C GLN A 267 -10.51 35.76 43.65
N ARG A 268 -9.60 36.42 42.92
CA ARG A 268 -8.15 36.35 43.11
C ARG A 268 -7.47 37.53 42.37
N PRO A 269 -6.24 37.89 42.76
CA PRO A 269 -5.90 39.25 43.18
C PRO A 269 -5.30 40.09 42.05
N ALA A 270 -5.18 41.38 42.34
CA ALA A 270 -4.59 42.41 41.50
C ALA A 270 -3.17 42.07 41.01
N ASN A 271 -2.85 42.63 39.84
CA ASN A 271 -1.61 42.55 39.04
C ASN A 271 -1.46 41.29 38.19
N THR A 272 -1.58 41.42 36.86
CA THR A 272 -0.43 41.42 35.92
C THR A 272 -0.90 41.90 34.53
N GLN A 273 -0.01 42.59 33.82
CA GLN A 273 -0.23 43.42 32.62
C GLN A 273 -0.67 42.68 31.34
N GLU A 274 -1.44 43.39 30.51
CA GLU A 274 -1.80 43.05 29.12
C GLU A 274 -0.57 43.01 28.18
N LEU A 275 -0.57 42.07 27.23
CA LEU A 275 0.23 42.14 26.02
C LEU A 275 -0.63 41.72 24.83
N VAL A 276 -1.18 42.72 24.13
CA VAL A 276 -1.95 42.60 22.90
C VAL A 276 -1.00 42.74 21.71
N PHE A 277 -0.93 41.74 20.84
CA PHE A 277 -0.35 41.91 19.50
C PHE A 277 -1.45 41.82 18.44
N SER A 278 -1.66 42.95 17.75
CA SER A 278 -2.51 43.11 16.58
C SER A 278 -1.63 43.14 15.34
N LEU A 279 -1.83 42.21 14.41
CA LEU A 279 -1.18 42.18 13.11
C LEU A 279 -2.18 42.58 12.02
N LYS A 280 -2.18 43.87 11.68
CA LYS A 280 -2.79 44.41 10.47
C LYS A 280 -1.94 44.06 9.25
N HIS A 281 -2.60 43.51 8.23
CA HIS A 281 -2.10 43.37 6.88
C HIS A 281 -1.61 44.71 6.30
N ARG A 282 -0.48 44.67 5.58
CA ARG A 282 -0.13 45.64 4.53
C ARG A 282 0.35 44.87 3.31
N MET A 283 -0.41 44.95 2.23
CA MET A 283 0.12 44.80 0.88
C MET A 283 0.83 46.09 0.50
N VAL A 284 2.03 46.00 -0.09
CA VAL A 284 2.58 47.00 -1.03
C VAL A 284 3.44 46.28 -2.07
N SER A 285 3.34 46.78 -3.29
CA SER A 285 3.94 46.35 -4.55
C SER A 285 5.41 46.78 -4.74
N ASP A 286 5.96 46.29 -5.86
CA ASP A 286 7.03 46.84 -6.71
C ASP A 286 8.39 47.18 -6.08
N TYR A 287 9.43 46.39 -6.40
CA TYR A 287 10.43 46.64 -7.45
C TYR A 287 11.37 45.42 -7.56
#